data_AF-A0A5C6BGD6-F1
#
_entry.id   AF-A0A5C6BGD6-F1
#
_cell.length_a   1.000
_cell.length_b   1.000
_cell.length_c   1.000
_cell.angle_alpha   90.00
_cell.angle_beta   90.00
_cell.angle_gamma   90.00
#
_symmetry.space_group_name_H-M   'P 1'
#
loop_
_entity.id
_entity.type
_entity.pdbx_description
1 polymer ?
#
loop_
_entity_poly.entity_id
_entity_poly.type
_entity_poly.pdbx_seq_one_letter_code
_entity_poly.pdbx_strand_id
1 'polypeptide(L)'
;MKPFRISLSTLFLLVAIAALTIALLQSRLRTAHLEAEINSLTPLRELDIAAQVEAATAAVGVPATVNSLAYDPAGPTYLVSYAYHAPDTGARQTSSFLLTYQGDGKYSGHLRTEPYLREEPDEKGERGMPVVVWNKENTVAPNAGG
;
A
#
# COMPACT_ATOMS: atom_id res chain seq x y z
N MET A 1 -40.39 48.93 -0.79
CA MET A 1 -39.46 47.82 -0.44
C MET A 1 -38.68 48.25 0.80
N LYS A 2 -38.84 47.57 1.95
CA LYS A 2 -38.16 47.93 3.21
C LYS A 2 -36.70 47.45 3.15
N PRO A 3 -35.71 48.32 3.43
CA PRO A 3 -34.31 47.89 3.47
C PRO A 3 -34.08 47.00 4.70
N PHE A 4 -33.69 45.75 4.46
CA PHE A 4 -33.25 44.83 5.51
C PHE A 4 -31.96 45.36 6.12
N ARG A 5 -32.04 45.86 7.35
CA ARG A 5 -30.87 46.26 8.15
C ARG A 5 -30.34 45.02 8.87
N ILE A 6 -29.40 44.33 8.22
CA ILE A 6 -28.68 43.22 8.85
C ILE A 6 -27.76 43.81 9.91
N SER A 7 -27.95 43.40 11.16
CA SER A 7 -27.08 43.79 12.27
C SER A 7 -25.70 43.16 12.09
N LEU A 8 -24.63 43.91 12.41
CA LEU A 8 -23.24 43.45 12.32
C LEU A 8 -23.03 42.15 13.11
N SER A 9 -23.72 41.98 14.24
CA SER A 9 -23.69 40.76 15.06
C SER A 9 -24.29 39.55 14.33
N THR A 10 -25.33 39.75 13.53
CA THR A 10 -25.97 38.70 12.73
C THR A 10 -25.03 38.24 11.60
N LEU A 11 -24.23 39.16 11.05
CA LEU A 11 -23.22 38.86 10.05
C LEU A 11 -22.06 38.03 10.64
N PHE A 12 -21.56 38.41 11.82
CA PHE A 12 -20.54 37.63 12.54
C PHE A 12 -21.02 36.22 12.92
N LEU A 13 -22.29 36.10 13.35
CA LEU A 13 -22.88 34.80 13.69
C LEU A 13 -22.93 33.88 12.45
N LEU A 14 -23.33 34.41 11.29
CA LEU A 14 -23.37 33.63 10.05
C LEU A 14 -21.98 33.17 9.60
N VAL A 15 -20.96 34.02 9.73
CA VAL A 15 -19.58 33.65 9.41
C VAL A 15 -19.08 32.55 10.35
N ALA A 16 -19.37 32.65 11.65
CA ALA A 16 -18.99 31.63 12.62
C ALA A 16 -19.67 30.27 12.34
N ILE A 17 -20.96 30.29 11.99
CA ILE A 17 -21.71 29.08 11.63
C ILE A 17 -21.12 28.44 10.36
N ALA A 18 -20.85 29.24 9.33
CA ALA A 18 -20.27 28.76 8.06
C ALA A 18 -18.86 28.17 8.26
N ALA A 19 -18.01 28.83 9.06
CA ALA A 19 -16.68 28.31 9.38
C ALA A 19 -16.77 26.98 10.14
N LEU A 20 -17.71 26.86 11.08
CA LEU A 20 -17.93 25.64 11.86
C LEU A 20 -18.41 24.48 10.99
N THR A 21 -19.34 24.72 10.04
CA THR A 21 -19.78 23.68 9.10
C THR A 21 -18.67 23.22 8.17
N ILE A 22 -17.84 24.13 7.66
CA ILE A 22 -16.68 23.76 6.82
C ILE A 22 -15.68 22.92 7.62
N ALA A 23 -15.37 23.31 8.86
CA ALA A 23 -14.47 22.56 9.73
C ALA A 23 -15.02 21.15 10.07
N LEU A 24 -16.32 21.04 10.35
CA LEU A 24 -16.99 19.76 10.58
C LEU A 24 -16.96 18.87 9.34
N LEU A 25 -17.17 19.43 8.16
CA LEU A 25 -17.13 18.68 6.89
C LEU A 25 -15.72 18.16 6.61
N GLN A 26 -14.70 19.01 6.78
CA GLN A 26 -13.30 18.60 6.63
C GLN A 26 -12.88 17.55 7.67
N SER A 27 -13.35 17.67 8.91
CA SER A 27 -13.09 16.67 9.96
C SER A 27 -13.71 15.32 9.59
N ARG A 28 -14.94 15.29 9.09
CA ARG A 28 -15.61 14.05 8.67
C ARG A 28 -14.94 13.40 7.46
N LEU A 29 -14.47 14.20 6.51
CA LEU A 29 -13.71 13.68 5.37
C LEU A 29 -12.38 13.06 5.81
N ARG A 30 -11.69 13.67 6.77
CA ARG A 30 -10.46 13.10 7.35
C ARG A 30 -10.72 11.81 8.11
N THR A 31 -11.79 11.73 8.92
CA THR A 31 -12.11 10.49 9.63
C THR A 31 -12.52 9.38 8.68
N ALA A 32 -13.30 9.68 7.62
CA ALA A 32 -13.68 8.67 6.63
C ALA A 32 -12.47 8.16 5.83
N HIS A 33 -11.51 9.05 5.51
CA HIS A 33 -10.27 8.66 4.86
C HIS A 33 -9.40 7.78 5.77
N LEU A 34 -9.27 8.14 7.05
CA LEU A 34 -8.52 7.36 8.04
C LEU A 34 -9.21 6.02 8.36
N GLU A 35 -10.54 5.97 8.41
CA GLU A 35 -11.29 4.71 8.56
C GLU A 35 -11.15 3.81 7.34
N ALA A 36 -11.14 4.37 6.12
CA ALA A 36 -10.86 3.61 4.91
C ALA A 36 -9.40 3.07 4.91
N GLU A 37 -8.46 3.87 5.39
CA GLU A 37 -7.06 3.47 5.54
C GLU A 37 -6.90 2.37 6.61
N ILE A 38 -7.56 2.50 7.76
CA ILE A 38 -7.56 1.47 8.82
C ILE A 38 -8.25 0.18 8.35
N ASN A 39 -9.38 0.26 7.64
CA ASN A 39 -10.04 -0.92 7.08
C ASN A 39 -9.21 -1.56 5.95
N SER A 40 -8.37 -0.78 5.26
CA SER A 40 -7.42 -1.30 4.27
C SER A 40 -6.22 -2.04 4.85
N LEU A 41 -6.00 -1.93 6.17
CA LEU A 41 -4.99 -2.70 6.92
C LEU A 41 -5.46 -4.10 7.32
N THR A 42 -6.63 -4.56 6.83
CA THR A 42 -7.00 -5.97 6.93
C THR A 42 -5.91 -6.80 6.27
N PRO A 43 -5.32 -7.79 6.98
CA PRO A 43 -4.23 -8.57 6.42
C PRO A 43 -4.71 -9.29 5.15
N LEU A 44 -3.99 -9.06 4.04
CA LEU A 44 -4.16 -9.79 2.80
C LEU A 44 -4.03 -11.29 3.06
N ARG A 45 -4.79 -12.08 2.29
CA ARG A 45 -4.68 -13.53 2.33
C ARG A 45 -3.30 -13.93 1.86
N GLU A 46 -2.63 -14.76 2.66
CA GLU A 46 -1.28 -15.25 2.36
C GLU A 46 -1.18 -15.89 0.97
N LEU A 47 -2.23 -16.62 0.56
CA LEU A 47 -2.30 -17.24 -0.76
C LEU A 47 -2.26 -16.23 -1.91
N ASP A 48 -2.92 -15.08 -1.77
CA ASP A 48 -2.96 -14.04 -2.80
C ASP A 48 -1.62 -13.31 -2.91
N ILE A 49 -0.93 -13.11 -1.78
CA ILE A 49 0.42 -12.56 -1.75
C ILE A 49 1.38 -13.54 -2.44
N ALA A 50 1.34 -14.82 -2.05
CA ALA A 50 2.17 -15.85 -2.65
C ALA A 50 1.98 -15.92 -4.17
N ALA A 51 0.74 -16.05 -4.64
CA ALA A 51 0.44 -16.13 -6.07
C ALA A 51 0.94 -14.91 -6.86
N GLN A 52 0.80 -13.69 -6.31
CA GLN A 52 1.28 -12.47 -6.98
C GLN A 52 2.80 -12.38 -7.01
N VAL A 53 3.47 -12.74 -5.91
CA VAL A 53 4.94 -12.78 -5.85
C VAL A 53 5.49 -13.81 -6.83
N GLU A 54 4.95 -15.03 -6.82
CA GLU A 54 5.36 -16.11 -7.73
C GLU A 54 5.15 -15.71 -9.19
N ALA A 55 3.99 -15.14 -9.53
CA ALA A 55 3.72 -14.64 -10.88
C ALA A 55 4.69 -13.53 -11.31
N ALA A 56 4.98 -12.57 -10.42
CA ALA A 56 5.93 -11.50 -10.70
C ALA A 56 7.35 -12.03 -10.96
N THR A 57 7.78 -13.02 -10.17
CA THR A 57 9.11 -13.65 -10.32
C THR A 57 9.21 -14.53 -11.57
N ALA A 58 8.14 -15.26 -11.91
CA ALA A 58 8.08 -16.05 -13.13
C ALA A 58 8.13 -15.17 -14.39
N ALA A 59 7.49 -14.00 -14.37
CA ALA A 59 7.46 -13.07 -15.49
C ALA A 59 8.86 -12.52 -15.87
N VAL A 60 9.80 -12.49 -14.92
CA VAL A 60 11.19 -12.07 -15.18
C VAL A 60 12.14 -13.24 -15.44
N GLY A 61 11.62 -14.47 -15.53
CA GLY A 61 12.42 -15.67 -15.80
C GLY A 61 13.15 -16.26 -14.59
N VAL A 62 12.81 -15.83 -13.37
CA VAL A 62 13.37 -16.40 -12.13
C VAL A 62 12.20 -16.89 -11.26
N PRO A 63 11.59 -18.05 -11.57
CA PRO A 63 10.45 -18.54 -10.81
C PRO A 63 10.87 -18.78 -9.36
N ALA A 64 10.26 -18.02 -8.45
CA ALA A 64 10.35 -18.24 -7.02
C ALA A 64 9.07 -18.93 -6.53
N THR A 65 9.18 -19.66 -5.43
CA THR A 65 8.08 -20.27 -4.69
C THR A 65 8.06 -19.68 -3.30
N VAL A 66 6.92 -19.17 -2.85
CA VAL A 66 6.79 -18.62 -1.50
C VAL A 66 6.61 -19.77 -0.51
N ASN A 67 7.51 -19.87 0.46
CA ASN A 67 7.50 -20.94 1.46
C ASN A 67 6.75 -20.53 2.73
N SER A 68 6.88 -19.28 3.15
CA SER A 68 6.24 -18.77 4.37
C SER A 68 6.03 -17.26 4.30
N LEU A 69 4.96 -16.82 4.96
CA LEU A 69 4.57 -15.42 5.12
C LEU A 69 4.37 -15.14 6.61
N ALA A 70 4.93 -14.05 7.11
CA ALA A 70 4.69 -13.58 8.46
C ALA A 70 4.26 -12.11 8.41
N TYR A 71 3.12 -11.80 9.03
CA TYR A 71 2.61 -10.44 9.10
C TYR A 71 3.06 -9.76 10.40
N ASP A 72 3.63 -8.56 10.27
CA ASP A 72 3.94 -7.68 11.40
C ASP A 72 2.83 -6.61 11.54
N PRO A 73 1.99 -6.68 12.61
CA PRO A 73 0.93 -5.71 12.83
C PRO A 73 1.42 -4.34 13.34
N ALA A 74 2.67 -4.23 13.80
CA ALA A 74 3.21 -2.97 14.35
C ALA A 74 3.58 -1.96 13.26
N GLY A 75 4.01 -2.44 12.09
CA GLY A 75 4.24 -1.64 10.90
C GLY A 75 3.82 -2.47 9.71
N PRO A 76 2.65 -2.22 9.08
CA PRO A 76 1.92 -3.14 8.19
C PRO A 76 2.79 -3.72 7.08
N THR A 77 3.50 -4.79 7.40
CA THR A 77 4.60 -5.33 6.61
C THR A 77 4.50 -6.84 6.64
N TYR A 78 4.78 -7.48 5.51
CA TYR A 78 4.92 -8.92 5.42
C TYR A 78 6.39 -9.28 5.24
N LEU A 79 6.87 -10.23 6.04
CA LEU A 79 8.10 -10.95 5.75
C LEU A 79 7.76 -12.14 4.86
N VAL A 80 8.24 -12.10 3.63
CA VAL A 80 8.03 -13.13 2.62
C VAL A 80 9.31 -13.96 2.51
N SER A 81 9.24 -15.24 2.82
CA SER A 81 10.34 -16.18 2.56
C SER A 81 10.05 -16.97 1.29
N TYR A 82 11.01 -17.01 0.38
CA TYR A 82 10.87 -17.65 -0.92
C TYR A 82 12.06 -18.56 -1.23
N ALA A 83 11.83 -19.61 -2.00
CA ALA A 83 12.88 -20.41 -2.62
C ALA A 83 12.88 -20.18 -4.12
N TYR A 84 14.06 -20.17 -4.74
CA TYR A 84 14.22 -20.08 -6.18
C TYR A 84 15.38 -20.96 -6.63
N HIS A 85 15.40 -21.33 -7.90
CA HIS A 85 16.55 -22.01 -8.49
C HIS A 85 17.51 -20.97 -9.04
N ALA A 86 18.74 -20.97 -8.54
CA ALA A 86 19.78 -20.08 -9.03
C ALA A 86 20.14 -20.46 -10.48
N PRO A 87 19.97 -19.56 -11.47
CA PRO A 87 20.12 -19.93 -12.88
C PRO A 87 21.54 -20.33 -13.29
N ASP A 88 22.55 -19.93 -12.51
CA ASP A 88 23.97 -20.23 -12.70
C ASP A 88 24.35 -21.63 -12.21
N THR A 89 23.82 -22.04 -11.06
CA THR A 89 24.18 -23.29 -10.36
C THR A 89 23.09 -24.36 -10.40
N GLY A 90 21.87 -23.99 -10.79
CA GLY A 90 20.67 -24.83 -10.70
C GLY A 90 20.23 -25.16 -9.27
N ALA A 91 21.00 -24.72 -8.27
CA ALA A 91 20.76 -25.03 -6.87
C ALA A 91 19.53 -24.29 -6.35
N ARG A 92 18.72 -25.00 -5.54
CA ARG A 92 17.61 -24.38 -4.81
C ARG A 92 18.19 -23.51 -3.70
N GLN A 93 17.97 -22.21 -3.78
CA GLN A 93 18.34 -21.24 -2.76
C GLN A 93 17.07 -20.72 -2.06
N THR A 94 17.21 -20.30 -0.81
CA THR A 94 16.12 -19.69 -0.03
C THR A 94 16.56 -18.30 0.37
N SER A 95 15.67 -17.32 0.23
CA SER A 95 15.89 -15.94 0.65
C SER A 95 14.58 -15.36 1.19
N SER A 96 14.63 -14.14 1.71
CA SER A 96 13.48 -13.46 2.27
C SER A 96 13.54 -11.96 1.99
N PHE A 97 12.36 -11.33 1.88
CA PHE A 97 12.25 -9.89 1.72
C PHE A 97 11.02 -9.34 2.44
N LEU A 98 10.99 -8.02 2.62
CA LEU A 98 9.89 -7.31 3.25
C LEU A 98 8.96 -6.71 2.19
N LEU A 99 7.66 -6.92 2.34
CA LEU A 99 6.60 -6.23 1.62
C LEU A 99 5.98 -5.19 2.54
N THR A 100 6.25 -3.92 2.28
CA THR A 100 5.75 -2.81 3.09
C THR A 100 4.49 -2.22 2.47
N TYR A 101 3.48 -1.91 3.29
CA TYR A 101 2.30 -1.20 2.83
C TYR A 101 2.64 0.22 2.35
N GLN A 102 2.13 0.59 1.18
CA GLN A 102 2.36 1.90 0.55
C GLN A 102 1.09 2.77 0.48
N GLY A 103 -0.06 2.29 0.99
CA GLY A 103 -1.36 2.92 0.81
C GLY A 103 -2.20 2.26 -0.30
N ASP A 104 -3.49 2.57 -0.36
CA ASP A 104 -4.44 2.11 -1.39
C ASP A 104 -4.47 0.60 -1.64
N GLY A 105 -4.26 -0.21 -0.60
CA GLY A 105 -4.19 -1.67 -0.75
C GLY A 105 -2.93 -2.18 -1.48
N LYS A 106 -1.93 -1.32 -1.70
CA LYS A 106 -0.68 -1.64 -2.39
C LYS A 106 0.42 -1.99 -1.38
N TYR A 107 1.11 -3.10 -1.63
CA TYR A 107 2.30 -3.53 -0.92
C TYR A 107 3.47 -3.61 -1.89
N SER A 108 4.65 -3.15 -1.49
CA SER A 108 5.85 -3.21 -2.33
C SER A 108 7.06 -3.68 -1.54
N GLY A 109 7.94 -4.42 -2.22
CA GLY A 109 9.19 -4.91 -1.65
C GLY A 109 10.20 -5.23 -2.74
N HIS A 110 11.41 -5.59 -2.33
CA HIS A 110 12.50 -5.94 -3.25
C HIS A 110 13.03 -7.34 -2.93
N LEU A 111 13.00 -8.26 -3.89
CA LEU A 111 13.66 -9.57 -3.73
C LEU A 111 15.18 -9.39 -3.84
N ARG A 112 15.93 -10.07 -2.95
CA ARG A 112 17.39 -9.92 -2.79
C ARG A 112 18.08 -11.29 -2.83
N THR A 113 18.95 -11.53 -3.82
CA THR A 113 19.86 -12.67 -3.93
C THR A 113 20.81 -12.63 -5.15
N GLU A 114 22.12 -12.81 -4.91
CA GLU A 114 23.14 -12.97 -5.97
C GLU A 114 22.99 -14.31 -6.73
N PRO A 115 23.43 -14.42 -8.00
CA PRO A 115 24.16 -13.42 -8.80
C PRO A 115 23.26 -12.52 -9.67
N TYR A 116 21.95 -12.51 -9.45
CA TYR A 116 21.02 -11.70 -10.27
C TYR A 116 20.60 -10.37 -9.61
N LEU A 117 21.23 -9.98 -8.49
CA LEU A 117 20.74 -8.89 -7.61
C LEU A 117 21.84 -8.00 -6.98
N ARG A 118 22.81 -7.45 -7.75
CA ARG A 118 23.80 -6.41 -7.30
C ARG A 118 24.28 -5.53 -8.49
N GLU A 119 24.61 -4.21 -8.45
CA GLU A 119 24.90 -3.20 -7.40
C GLU A 119 24.97 -1.73 -7.98
N GLU A 120 24.11 -0.75 -7.61
CA GLU A 120 24.45 0.69 -7.31
C GLU A 120 23.53 1.27 -6.19
N PRO A 121 23.96 2.18 -5.28
CA PRO A 121 24.03 1.85 -3.85
C PRO A 121 23.00 2.35 -2.85
N ASP A 122 23.16 1.71 -1.70
CA ASP A 122 22.56 1.87 -0.40
C ASP A 122 23.33 2.86 0.48
N GLU A 123 22.68 3.92 0.99
CA GLU A 123 23.05 4.64 2.26
C GLU A 123 21.87 4.69 3.28
N LYS A 124 20.71 4.24 2.81
CA LYS A 124 19.54 3.65 3.47
C LYS A 124 18.90 2.67 2.46
N GLY A 125 19.71 2.17 1.52
CA GLY A 125 19.23 1.83 0.19
C GLY A 125 19.23 0.37 -0.16
N GLU A 126 18.38 0.09 -1.12
CA GLU A 126 17.98 -1.26 -1.40
C GLU A 126 18.19 -1.52 -2.88
N ARG A 127 18.77 -2.67 -3.16
CA ARG A 127 19.04 -3.16 -4.51
C ARG A 127 18.42 -4.56 -4.64
N GLY A 128 17.44 -4.71 -5.52
CA GLY A 128 16.72 -5.95 -5.74
C GLY A 128 15.60 -5.84 -6.77
N MET A 129 14.96 -6.95 -7.15
CA MET A 129 13.84 -6.94 -8.10
C MET A 129 12.58 -6.40 -7.41
N PRO A 130 11.94 -5.34 -7.92
CA PRO A 130 10.73 -4.79 -7.31
C PRO A 130 9.57 -5.76 -7.50
N VAL A 131 8.86 -6.06 -6.42
CA VAL A 131 7.62 -6.81 -6.44
C VAL A 131 6.52 -5.97 -5.81
N VAL A 132 5.39 -5.91 -6.51
CA VAL A 132 4.21 -5.17 -6.11
C VAL A 132 3.06 -6.16 -5.98
N VAL A 133 2.41 -6.12 -4.82
CA VAL A 133 1.24 -6.94 -4.50
C VAL A 133 0.07 -6.00 -4.24
N TRP A 134 -1.06 -6.28 -4.89
CA TRP A 134 -2.28 -5.50 -4.73
C TRP A 134 -3.31 -6.30 -3.95
N ASN A 135 -4.00 -5.61 -3.04
CA ASN A 135 -5.19 -6.13 -2.42
C ASN A 135 -6.36 -6.12 -3.42
N LYS A 136 -6.66 -7.28 -3.99
CA LYS A 136 -7.76 -7.45 -4.96
C LYS A 136 -9.14 -7.16 -4.36
N GLU A 137 -9.31 -7.27 -3.04
CA GLU A 137 -10.56 -6.97 -2.34
C GLU A 137 -10.80 -5.44 -2.22
N ASN A 138 -9.74 -4.62 -2.29
CA ASN A 138 -9.82 -3.15 -2.22
C ASN A 138 -9.62 -2.41 -3.55
N THR A 139 -9.31 -3.12 -4.65
CA THR A 139 -9.38 -2.51 -5.98
C THR A 139 -10.84 -2.19 -6.32
N VAL A 140 -11.26 -0.98 -5.98
CA VAL A 140 -12.31 -0.30 -6.74
C VAL A 140 -11.85 -0.32 -8.18
N ALA A 141 -12.54 -1.10 -9.02
CA ALA A 141 -12.27 -1.17 -10.45
C ALA A 141 -12.08 0.27 -10.96
N PRO A 142 -10.99 0.58 -11.69
CA PRO A 142 -10.90 1.87 -12.36
C PRO A 142 -12.16 1.98 -13.21
N ASN A 143 -12.97 3.00 -12.91
CA ASN A 143 -14.20 3.32 -13.58
C ASN A 143 -13.99 3.15 -15.09
N ALA A 144 -14.53 2.08 -15.66
CA ALA A 144 -14.67 1.92 -17.09
C ALA A 144 -15.81 2.86 -17.53
N GLY A 145 -15.53 4.16 -17.47
CA GLY A 145 -16.36 5.20 -18.05
C GLY A 145 -15.97 5.36 -19.52
N GLY A 146 -16.63 4.58 -20.36
CA GLY A 146 -16.81 4.86 -21.79
C GLY A 146 -18.19 5.43 -22.05
#